data_AF-A0A1Y4J8V4-F1
#
_entry.id   AF-A0A1Y4J8V4-F1
#
_cell.length_a   1.000
_cell.length_b   1.000
_cell.length_c   1.000
_cell.angle_alpha   90.00
_cell.angle_beta   90.00
_cell.angle_gamma   90.00
#
_symmetry.space_group_name_H-M   'P 1'
#
loop_
_entity.id
_entity.type
_entity.pdbx_description
1 polymer ?
#
loop_
_entity_poly.entity_id
_entity_poly.type
_entity_poly.pdbx_seq_one_letter_code
_entity_poly.pdbx_strand_id
1 'polypeptide(L)'
;MPNDPSHRPRRKLTRAEIRRRRRRRAARRLTVFFCALALVAGGVSFAVTRMQAAASSASTTTPASSTLPAGSAASGSNSPAASSSSQAASSAPAVPQNALGLTAAEAQAMLNDSRMVLVNHDSPMPEDYTFDTKECGSATAINKTLQTEAADAFLEMQAAAAADGVTIWMQSGYRSVSYQTTLYNNKTQQYLNQGYDEATARELAAGIVNPPGYSEHNCGLAADLNCPDFTDLDTGFENTTAFAWLCEHAEQYGFILRYPKGEEAEAVTEITYEPWHWRYVGPENAARINESGLVFEEYIAELQKIAAAV
;
A
#
# COMPACT_ATOMS: atom_id res chain seq x y z
N MET A 1 6.38 38.75 51.46
CA MET A 1 5.75 37.42 51.46
C MET A 1 6.05 36.78 50.11
N PRO A 2 6.89 35.72 50.05
CA PRO A 2 7.25 35.07 48.79
C PRO A 2 6.11 34.18 48.28
N ASN A 3 5.92 34.15 46.96
CA ASN A 3 4.97 33.28 46.27
C ASN A 3 5.30 31.80 46.49
N ASP A 4 4.35 31.05 47.03
CA ASP A 4 4.37 29.59 47.10
C ASP A 4 4.07 29.00 45.70
N PRO A 5 4.99 28.23 45.07
CA PRO A 5 4.80 27.70 43.73
C PRO A 5 3.97 26.38 43.68
N SER A 6 3.36 25.95 44.79
CA SER A 6 2.77 24.60 44.88
C SER A 6 1.36 24.42 44.30
N HIS A 7 0.68 25.46 43.79
CA HIS A 7 -0.70 25.32 43.27
C HIS A 7 -0.85 25.72 41.80
N ARG A 8 -0.40 24.86 40.88
CA ARG A 8 -0.87 24.91 39.47
C ARG A 8 -2.21 24.16 39.33
N PRO A 9 -3.25 24.74 38.71
CA PRO A 9 -4.50 24.02 38.48
C PRO A 9 -4.27 22.84 37.54
N ARG A 10 -4.68 21.64 37.95
CA ARG A 10 -4.60 20.44 37.11
C ARG A 10 -5.48 20.61 35.88
N ARG A 11 -4.84 20.78 34.72
CA ARG A 11 -5.48 20.74 33.39
C ARG A 11 -6.34 19.48 33.28
N LYS A 12 -7.65 19.67 33.09
CA LYS A 12 -8.59 18.58 32.80
C LYS A 12 -8.25 18.02 31.42
N LEU A 13 -8.01 16.71 31.35
CA LEU A 13 -7.68 16.03 30.09
C LEU A 13 -8.93 15.92 29.22
N THR A 14 -8.76 16.09 27.91
CA THR A 14 -9.84 15.93 26.94
C THR A 14 -10.23 14.45 26.80
N ARG A 15 -11.43 14.15 26.29
CA ARG A 15 -11.91 12.76 26.10
C ARG A 15 -10.97 11.97 25.16
N ALA A 16 -10.40 12.62 24.16
CA ALA A 16 -9.41 12.04 23.24
C ALA A 16 -8.10 11.66 23.96
N GLU A 17 -7.59 12.52 24.85
CA GLU A 17 -6.38 12.24 25.63
C GLU A 17 -6.58 11.08 26.62
N ILE A 18 -7.77 10.97 27.21
CA ILE A 18 -8.14 9.85 28.09
C ILE A 18 -8.20 8.53 27.30
N ARG A 19 -8.77 8.54 26.08
CA ARG A 19 -8.82 7.38 25.19
C ARG A 19 -7.41 6.93 24.75
N ARG A 20 -6.54 7.88 24.38
CA ARG A 20 -5.13 7.62 24.00
C ARG A 20 -4.34 7.01 25.15
N ARG A 21 -4.53 7.49 26.39
CA ARG A 21 -3.89 6.94 27.58
C ARG A 21 -4.38 5.54 27.94
N ARG A 22 -5.68 5.25 27.78
CA ARG A 22 -6.23 3.91 27.98
C ARG A 22 -5.71 2.91 26.94
N ARG A 23 -5.65 3.30 25.66
CA ARG A 23 -5.06 2.48 24.58
C ARG A 23 -3.59 2.18 24.82
N ARG A 24 -2.77 3.18 25.18
CA ARG A 24 -1.34 2.95 25.51
C ARG A 24 -1.12 2.00 26.69
N ARG A 25 -2.00 2.02 27.69
CA ARG A 25 -1.94 1.08 28.83
C ARG A 25 -2.39 -0.33 28.44
N ALA A 26 -3.38 -0.46 27.56
CA ALA A 26 -3.82 -1.75 27.01
C ALA A 26 -2.74 -2.37 26.10
N ALA A 27 -2.17 -1.59 25.18
CA ALA A 27 -1.08 -2.01 24.31
C ALA A 27 0.15 -2.51 25.11
N ARG A 28 0.58 -1.77 26.14
CA ARG A 28 1.68 -2.22 27.02
C ARG A 28 1.40 -3.55 27.74
N ARG A 29 0.15 -3.83 28.12
CA ARG A 29 -0.22 -5.11 28.73
C ARG A 29 -0.24 -6.25 27.71
N LEU A 30 -0.67 -5.96 26.48
CA LEU A 30 -0.72 -6.91 25.38
C LEU A 30 0.69 -7.29 24.90
N THR A 31 1.60 -6.32 24.76
CA THR A 31 3.01 -6.57 24.41
C THR A 31 3.70 -7.47 25.45
N VAL A 32 3.50 -7.22 26.74
CA VAL A 32 4.06 -8.07 27.81
C VAL A 32 3.52 -9.50 27.75
N PHE A 33 2.23 -9.66 27.41
CA PHE A 33 1.60 -10.98 27.27
C PHE A 33 2.16 -11.76 26.06
N PHE A 34 2.32 -11.12 24.89
CA PHE A 34 2.88 -11.77 23.71
C PHE A 34 4.36 -12.14 23.86
N CYS A 35 5.18 -11.30 24.50
CA CYS A 35 6.59 -11.64 24.79
C CYS A 35 6.70 -12.87 25.72
N ALA A 36 5.80 -13.01 26.70
CA ALA A 36 5.77 -14.19 27.58
C ALA A 36 5.36 -15.46 26.82
N LEU A 37 4.40 -15.37 25.90
CA LEU A 37 3.94 -16.51 25.10
C LEU A 37 5.04 -17.03 24.14
N ALA A 38 5.79 -16.11 23.52
CA ALA A 38 6.88 -16.45 22.60
C ALA A 38 8.04 -17.19 23.30
N LEU A 39 8.35 -16.83 24.56
CA LEU A 39 9.39 -17.51 25.34
C LEU A 39 9.00 -18.96 25.68
N VAL A 40 7.72 -19.23 25.96
CA VAL A 40 7.24 -20.59 26.25
C VAL A 40 7.24 -21.45 24.98
N ALA A 41 6.78 -20.91 23.85
CA ALA A 41 6.78 -21.63 22.57
C ALA A 41 8.21 -21.95 22.08
N GLY A 42 9.15 -21.00 22.20
CA GLY A 42 10.55 -21.20 21.83
C GLY A 42 11.26 -22.25 22.69
N GLY A 43 10.93 -22.32 23.99
CA GLY A 43 11.49 -23.33 24.90
C GLY A 43 11.05 -24.75 24.58
N VAL A 44 9.82 -24.95 24.13
CA VAL A 44 9.28 -26.26 23.74
C VAL A 44 9.90 -26.75 22.44
N SER A 45 10.03 -25.89 21.42
CA SER A 45 10.65 -26.26 20.13
C SER A 45 12.13 -26.64 20.25
N PHE A 46 12.87 -25.98 21.15
CA PHE A 46 14.28 -26.29 21.38
C PHE A 46 14.49 -27.68 22.03
N ALA A 47 13.57 -28.09 22.92
CA ALA A 47 13.65 -29.39 23.59
C ALA A 47 13.36 -30.57 22.65
N VAL A 48 12.37 -30.43 21.76
CA VAL A 48 11.98 -31.48 20.79
C VAL A 48 13.10 -31.75 19.77
N THR A 49 13.75 -30.68 19.29
CA THR A 49 14.82 -30.79 18.27
C THR A 49 16.05 -31.53 18.81
N ARG A 50 16.34 -31.44 20.12
CA ARG A 50 17.48 -32.16 20.74
C ARG A 50 17.24 -33.65 20.96
N MET A 51 15.99 -34.11 21.12
CA MET A 51 15.69 -35.54 21.25
C MET A 51 15.82 -36.27 19.91
N GLN A 52 15.54 -35.61 18.79
CA GLN A 52 15.62 -36.21 17.45
C GLN A 52 17.07 -36.39 16.97
N ALA A 53 17.97 -35.47 17.34
CA ALA A 53 19.38 -35.54 16.96
C ALA A 53 20.16 -36.67 17.67
N ALA A 54 19.70 -37.11 18.85
CA ALA A 54 20.35 -38.20 19.59
C ALA A 54 20.07 -39.60 19.00
N ALA A 55 19.04 -39.75 18.16
CA ALA A 55 18.63 -41.05 17.61
C ALA A 55 19.40 -41.44 16.32
N SER A 56 20.03 -40.49 15.63
CA SER A 56 20.59 -40.72 14.28
C SER A 56 22.09 -41.07 14.27
N SER A 57 22.76 -41.21 15.41
CA SER A 57 24.22 -41.43 15.48
C SER A 57 24.66 -42.89 15.65
N ALA A 58 23.80 -43.88 15.43
CA ALA A 58 24.13 -45.30 15.66
C ALA A 58 23.90 -46.20 14.42
N SER A 59 24.81 -46.13 13.44
CA SER A 59 25.11 -47.23 12.47
C SER A 59 26.23 -46.76 11.49
N THR A 60 27.53 -46.99 11.71
CA THR A 60 28.36 -48.23 11.52
C THR A 60 29.04 -48.32 10.12
N THR A 61 30.36 -47.98 10.09
CA THR A 61 31.57 -48.66 9.47
C THR A 61 31.68 -48.91 7.94
N THR A 62 32.62 -48.26 7.18
CA THR A 62 34.05 -48.58 6.77
C THR A 62 34.24 -49.54 5.54
N PRO A 63 35.42 -49.65 4.82
CA PRO A 63 36.06 -48.66 3.91
C PRO A 63 36.81 -49.26 2.65
N ALA A 64 37.61 -48.40 1.95
CA ALA A 64 38.79 -48.66 1.07
C ALA A 64 38.53 -48.98 -0.45
N SER A 65 39.33 -48.59 -1.47
CA SER A 65 40.76 -48.24 -1.58
C SER A 65 41.15 -47.57 -2.95
N SER A 66 42.14 -46.66 -2.91
CA SER A 66 43.30 -46.37 -3.82
C SER A 66 43.26 -46.44 -5.37
N THR A 67 43.79 -45.41 -6.08
CA THR A 67 45.13 -45.36 -6.75
C THR A 67 45.32 -44.15 -7.71
N LEU A 68 46.54 -43.57 -7.72
CA LEU A 68 47.18 -42.65 -8.71
C LEU A 68 48.17 -43.48 -9.61
N PRO A 69 49.05 -42.99 -10.54
CA PRO A 69 49.54 -41.60 -10.81
C PRO A 69 49.98 -41.18 -12.27
N ALA A 70 50.29 -39.88 -12.41
CA ALA A 70 51.44 -39.17 -13.08
C ALA A 70 51.85 -39.28 -14.57
N GLY A 71 52.30 -38.14 -15.14
CA GLY A 71 53.26 -38.02 -16.26
C GLY A 71 53.63 -36.58 -16.72
N SER A 72 54.88 -36.16 -16.43
CA SER A 72 55.86 -35.19 -17.04
C SER A 72 55.42 -34.06 -18.02
N ALA A 73 55.85 -32.79 -17.97
CA ALA A 73 57.14 -32.06 -17.77
C ALA A 73 57.81 -31.59 -19.09
N ALA A 74 58.02 -30.26 -19.27
CA ALA A 74 59.28 -29.60 -19.71
C ALA A 74 59.11 -28.12 -20.14
N SER A 75 60.15 -27.33 -19.84
CA SER A 75 60.31 -25.86 -19.88
C SER A 75 60.61 -25.21 -21.24
N GLY A 76 60.41 -23.89 -21.33
CA GLY A 76 61.02 -22.98 -22.31
C GLY A 76 60.80 -21.49 -21.93
N SER A 77 61.84 -20.68 -22.01
CA SER A 77 62.04 -19.37 -21.35
C SER A 77 61.82 -18.10 -22.23
N ASN A 78 61.62 -16.96 -21.54
CA ASN A 78 61.89 -15.54 -21.89
C ASN A 78 60.81 -14.64 -22.56
N SER A 79 60.47 -13.57 -21.82
CA SER A 79 59.65 -12.37 -22.12
C SER A 79 60.37 -11.34 -23.03
N PRO A 80 59.86 -10.09 -23.26
CA PRO A 80 58.49 -9.54 -23.15
C PRO A 80 58.06 -8.75 -24.42
N ALA A 81 56.76 -8.64 -24.69
CA ALA A 81 56.25 -7.58 -25.57
C ALA A 81 54.81 -7.19 -25.20
N ALA A 82 54.61 -5.89 -25.05
CA ALA A 82 53.37 -5.24 -24.69
C ALA A 82 52.23 -5.56 -25.68
N SER A 83 51.04 -5.81 -25.14
CA SER A 83 49.77 -5.66 -25.85
C SER A 83 48.65 -5.49 -24.82
N SER A 84 48.34 -4.22 -24.57
CA SER A 84 47.00 -3.69 -24.28
C SER A 84 45.94 -4.70 -23.88
N SER A 85 45.77 -4.88 -22.56
CA SER A 85 44.54 -5.42 -21.98
C SER A 85 43.41 -4.40 -22.16
N SER A 86 42.64 -4.53 -23.24
CA SER A 86 41.30 -3.97 -23.30
C SER A 86 40.41 -4.77 -22.33
N GLN A 87 40.40 -4.36 -21.06
CA GLN A 87 39.26 -4.64 -20.20
C GLN A 87 38.08 -3.85 -20.76
N ALA A 88 37.34 -4.48 -21.67
CA ALA A 88 35.95 -4.13 -21.87
C ALA A 88 35.23 -4.52 -20.58
N ALA A 89 35.19 -3.59 -19.62
CA ALA A 89 34.26 -3.68 -18.52
C ALA A 89 32.86 -3.64 -19.15
N SER A 90 32.26 -4.82 -19.27
CA SER A 90 30.82 -4.94 -19.42
C SER A 90 30.22 -4.46 -18.10
N SER A 91 30.07 -3.14 -17.96
CA SER A 91 29.27 -2.57 -16.89
C SER A 91 27.82 -2.73 -17.30
N ALA A 92 27.23 -3.88 -16.97
CA ALA A 92 25.79 -3.91 -16.74
C ALA A 92 25.48 -2.75 -15.79
N PRO A 93 24.48 -1.90 -16.07
CA PRO A 93 24.16 -0.79 -15.19
C PRO A 93 23.91 -1.34 -13.78
N ALA A 94 24.63 -0.80 -12.80
CA ALA A 94 24.45 -1.21 -11.41
C ALA A 94 23.01 -0.92 -11.01
N VAL A 95 22.31 -1.93 -10.49
CA VAL A 95 20.94 -1.77 -9.98
C VAL A 95 20.96 -0.69 -8.89
N PRO A 96 20.11 0.35 -8.98
CA PRO A 96 20.05 1.40 -7.97
C PRO A 96 19.83 0.82 -6.57
N GLN A 97 20.67 1.21 -5.61
CA GLN A 97 20.54 0.79 -4.21
C GLN A 97 19.63 1.77 -3.45
N ASN A 98 18.34 1.79 -3.78
CA ASN A 98 17.32 2.52 -3.03
C ASN A 98 16.08 1.64 -2.81
N ALA A 99 15.12 2.16 -2.02
CA ALA A 99 13.94 1.42 -1.59
C ALA A 99 13.08 0.88 -2.73
N LEU A 100 13.09 1.51 -3.91
CA LEU A 100 12.29 1.11 -5.08
C LEU A 100 13.13 0.53 -6.23
N GLY A 101 14.46 0.47 -6.10
CA GLY A 101 15.36 0.03 -7.16
C GLY A 101 15.37 0.91 -8.42
N LEU A 102 14.96 2.18 -8.31
CA LEU A 102 14.78 3.10 -9.45
C LEU A 102 15.92 4.09 -9.60
N THR A 103 16.26 4.47 -10.83
CA THR A 103 17.06 5.67 -11.07
C THR A 103 16.24 6.93 -10.81
N ALA A 104 16.89 8.07 -10.61
CA ALA A 104 16.20 9.35 -10.46
C ALA A 104 15.36 9.73 -11.69
N ALA A 105 15.84 9.38 -12.90
CA ALA A 105 15.09 9.64 -14.13
C ALA A 105 13.83 8.77 -14.23
N GLU A 106 13.90 7.50 -13.84
CA GLU A 106 12.72 6.61 -13.79
C GLU A 106 11.72 7.09 -12.73
N ALA A 107 12.20 7.46 -11.54
CA ALA A 107 11.34 8.00 -10.49
C ALA A 107 10.64 9.30 -10.95
N GLN A 108 11.37 10.20 -11.61
CA GLN A 108 10.79 11.42 -12.17
C GLN A 108 9.79 11.13 -13.30
N ALA A 109 10.05 10.13 -14.14
CA ALA A 109 9.11 9.71 -15.19
C ALA A 109 7.79 9.19 -14.59
N MET A 110 7.85 8.40 -13.52
CA MET A 110 6.66 7.94 -12.80
C MET A 110 5.90 9.10 -12.13
N LEU A 111 6.61 10.07 -11.53
CA LEU A 111 5.97 11.27 -10.97
C LEU A 111 5.29 12.15 -12.03
N ASN A 112 5.76 12.10 -13.27
CA ASN A 112 5.18 12.83 -14.39
C ASN A 112 4.00 12.10 -15.05
N ASP A 113 3.73 10.84 -14.66
CA ASP A 113 2.57 10.09 -15.13
C ASP A 113 1.29 10.68 -14.52
N SER A 114 0.33 11.09 -15.36
CA SER A 114 -0.93 11.71 -14.91
C SER A 114 -1.79 10.76 -14.06
N ARG A 115 -1.57 9.44 -14.17
CA ARG A 115 -2.25 8.40 -13.39
C ARG A 115 -1.69 8.31 -11.97
N MET A 116 -0.49 8.86 -11.73
CA MET A 116 0.20 8.87 -10.44
C MET A 116 -0.10 10.13 -9.60
N VAL A 117 -1.09 10.94 -9.99
CA VAL A 117 -1.52 12.11 -9.21
C VAL A 117 -1.96 11.70 -7.79
N LEU A 118 -1.34 12.31 -6.78
CA LEU A 118 -1.73 12.13 -5.38
C LEU A 118 -2.83 13.13 -5.03
N VAL A 119 -4.00 12.61 -4.65
CA VAL A 119 -5.09 13.40 -4.10
C VAL A 119 -5.49 12.82 -2.75
N ASN A 120 -5.38 13.63 -1.71
CA ASN A 120 -5.71 13.29 -0.33
C ASN A 120 -6.05 14.56 0.46
N HIS A 121 -6.10 14.52 1.79
CA HIS A 121 -6.46 15.64 2.66
C HIS A 121 -5.50 16.85 2.59
N ASP A 122 -4.23 16.63 2.21
CA ASP A 122 -3.19 17.65 2.12
C ASP A 122 -2.84 18.03 0.66
N SER A 123 -3.25 17.20 -0.30
CA SER A 123 -2.94 17.36 -1.72
C SER A 123 -4.25 17.44 -2.52
N PRO A 124 -4.72 18.63 -2.89
CA PRO A 124 -5.87 18.76 -3.77
C PRO A 124 -5.53 18.30 -5.19
N MET A 125 -6.55 17.88 -5.93
CA MET A 125 -6.50 17.70 -7.37
C MET A 125 -5.95 18.99 -8.03
N PRO A 126 -4.99 18.88 -8.97
CA PRO A 126 -4.47 20.06 -9.67
C PRO A 126 -5.58 20.87 -10.34
N GLU A 127 -5.49 22.21 -10.30
CA GLU A 127 -6.56 23.10 -10.80
C GLU A 127 -6.86 22.91 -12.30
N ASP A 128 -5.83 22.64 -13.11
CA ASP A 128 -5.93 22.44 -14.56
C ASP A 128 -6.01 20.95 -14.96
N TYR A 129 -6.41 20.08 -14.03
CA TYR A 129 -6.51 18.63 -14.30
C TYR A 129 -7.73 18.33 -15.17
N THR A 130 -7.49 18.02 -16.45
CA THR A 130 -8.52 17.75 -17.46
C THR A 130 -8.41 16.34 -18.02
N PHE A 131 -9.55 15.71 -18.26
CA PHE A 131 -9.66 14.35 -18.76
C PHE A 131 -11.05 14.11 -19.35
N ASP A 132 -11.15 13.16 -20.27
CA ASP A 132 -12.41 12.64 -20.75
C ASP A 132 -12.86 11.45 -19.90
N THR A 133 -14.17 11.25 -19.81
CA THR A 133 -14.74 10.11 -19.09
C THR A 133 -15.57 9.22 -20.00
N LYS A 134 -15.61 7.92 -19.68
CA LYS A 134 -16.39 6.90 -20.37
C LYS A 134 -17.24 6.13 -19.37
N GLU A 135 -18.48 5.82 -19.76
CA GLU A 135 -19.38 4.99 -18.94
C GLU A 135 -18.87 3.56 -18.84
N CYS A 136 -18.81 3.05 -17.62
CA CYS A 136 -18.44 1.67 -17.27
C CYS A 136 -19.17 1.16 -16.01
N GLY A 137 -20.09 1.96 -15.45
CA GLY A 137 -20.82 1.63 -14.23
C GLY A 137 -21.95 0.62 -14.43
N SER A 138 -22.30 -0.08 -13.35
CA SER A 138 -23.46 -0.98 -13.31
C SER A 138 -24.79 -0.24 -13.52
N ALA A 139 -25.88 -0.99 -13.69
CA ALA A 139 -27.22 -0.40 -13.79
C ALA A 139 -27.59 0.43 -12.54
N THR A 140 -27.12 0.02 -11.36
CA THR A 140 -27.38 0.66 -10.06
C THR A 140 -26.32 1.69 -9.67
N ALA A 141 -25.25 1.84 -10.46
CA ALA A 141 -24.17 2.76 -10.17
C ALA A 141 -24.65 4.22 -10.13
N ILE A 142 -24.07 4.98 -9.21
CA ILE A 142 -24.17 6.44 -9.16
C ILE A 142 -22.90 6.98 -9.81
N ASN A 143 -23.02 7.94 -10.73
CA ASN A 143 -21.90 8.49 -11.51
C ASN A 143 -21.07 7.40 -12.20
N LYS A 144 -21.56 6.95 -13.35
CA LYS A 144 -21.16 5.69 -13.99
C LYS A 144 -19.89 5.76 -14.82
N THR A 145 -19.10 6.82 -14.69
CA THR A 145 -17.96 7.05 -15.57
C THR A 145 -16.64 6.98 -14.81
N LEU A 146 -15.56 6.61 -15.51
CA LEU A 146 -14.18 6.81 -15.08
C LEU A 146 -13.45 7.56 -16.19
N GLN A 147 -12.20 8.00 -15.96
CA GLN A 147 -11.34 8.40 -17.07
C GLN A 147 -11.36 7.31 -18.15
N THR A 148 -11.35 7.69 -19.43
CA THR A 148 -11.53 6.72 -20.53
C THR A 148 -10.59 5.51 -20.44
N GLU A 149 -9.31 5.74 -20.15
CA GLU A 149 -8.33 4.65 -19.96
C GLU A 149 -8.67 3.74 -18.77
N ALA A 150 -9.01 4.33 -17.62
CA ALA A 150 -9.43 3.57 -16.44
C ALA A 150 -10.75 2.82 -16.66
N ALA A 151 -11.68 3.39 -17.44
CA ALA A 151 -12.93 2.74 -17.81
C ALA A 151 -12.69 1.52 -18.71
N ASP A 152 -11.80 1.64 -19.70
CA ASP A 152 -11.42 0.52 -20.57
C ASP A 152 -10.76 -0.61 -19.77
N ALA A 153 -9.80 -0.27 -18.91
CA ALA A 153 -9.15 -1.23 -18.02
C ALA A 153 -10.15 -1.90 -17.05
N PHE A 154 -11.09 -1.13 -16.50
CA PHE A 154 -12.13 -1.67 -15.62
C PHE A 154 -13.05 -2.66 -16.37
N LEU A 155 -13.44 -2.35 -17.60
CA LEU A 155 -14.29 -3.24 -18.41
C LEU A 155 -13.55 -4.55 -18.76
N GLU A 156 -12.25 -4.49 -19.04
CA GLU A 156 -11.42 -5.68 -19.25
C GLU A 156 -11.31 -6.52 -17.97
N MET A 157 -11.07 -5.88 -16.82
CA MET A 157 -11.02 -6.53 -15.51
C MET A 157 -12.35 -7.21 -15.18
N GLN A 158 -13.48 -6.53 -15.42
CA GLN A 158 -14.82 -7.08 -15.20
C GLN A 158 -15.10 -8.28 -16.11
N ALA A 159 -14.68 -8.23 -17.37
CA ALA A 159 -14.84 -9.34 -18.30
C ALA A 159 -14.00 -10.57 -17.89
N ALA A 160 -12.79 -10.36 -17.41
CA ALA A 160 -11.93 -11.43 -16.91
C ALA A 160 -12.50 -12.08 -15.64
N ALA A 161 -12.94 -11.28 -14.67
CA ALA A 161 -13.63 -11.78 -13.49
C ALA A 161 -14.85 -12.62 -13.87
N ALA A 162 -15.66 -12.15 -14.82
CA ALA A 162 -16.83 -12.87 -15.30
C ALA A 162 -16.48 -14.21 -15.96
N ALA A 163 -15.36 -14.29 -16.68
CA ALA A 163 -14.86 -15.54 -17.25
C ALA A 163 -14.47 -16.57 -16.17
N ASP A 164 -14.03 -16.10 -15.00
CA ASP A 164 -13.74 -16.92 -13.82
C ASP A 164 -14.98 -17.19 -12.94
N GLY A 165 -16.18 -16.76 -13.39
CA GLY A 165 -17.42 -16.91 -12.64
C GLY A 165 -17.61 -15.92 -11.49
N VAL A 166 -16.82 -14.84 -11.46
CA VAL A 166 -16.88 -13.77 -10.46
C VAL A 166 -17.56 -12.54 -11.05
N THR A 167 -18.54 -11.97 -10.35
CA THR A 167 -19.19 -10.72 -10.79
C THR A 167 -18.72 -9.55 -9.95
N ILE A 168 -18.19 -8.52 -10.61
CA ILE A 168 -17.79 -7.26 -10.01
C ILE A 168 -18.65 -6.15 -10.59
N TRP A 169 -19.20 -5.29 -9.73
CA TRP A 169 -19.97 -4.12 -10.13
C TRP A 169 -19.26 -2.85 -9.65
N MET A 170 -19.24 -1.82 -10.50
CA MET A 170 -18.91 -0.48 -10.03
C MET A 170 -20.18 0.17 -9.47
N GLN A 171 -20.11 0.68 -8.25
CA GLN A 171 -21.19 1.39 -7.56
C GLN A 171 -21.00 2.91 -7.64
N SER A 172 -19.76 3.40 -7.64
CA SER A 172 -19.45 4.81 -7.84
C SER A 172 -18.14 5.01 -8.60
N GLY A 173 -18.16 5.84 -9.64
CA GLY A 173 -16.96 6.29 -10.37
C GLY A 173 -16.65 7.77 -10.12
N TYR A 174 -16.34 8.49 -11.19
CA TYR A 174 -16.03 9.92 -11.22
C TYR A 174 -17.09 10.77 -10.52
N ARG A 175 -16.66 11.65 -9.62
CA ARG A 175 -17.52 12.64 -8.96
C ARG A 175 -17.02 14.02 -9.33
N SER A 176 -17.82 14.84 -9.99
CA SER A 176 -17.44 16.23 -10.27
C SER A 176 -17.19 17.01 -8.97
N VAL A 177 -16.35 18.04 -9.01
CA VAL A 177 -16.11 18.93 -7.86
C VAL A 177 -17.43 19.53 -7.35
N SER A 178 -18.37 19.87 -8.23
CA SER A 178 -19.69 20.38 -7.86
C SER A 178 -20.55 19.33 -7.14
N TYR A 179 -20.51 18.08 -7.57
CA TYR A 179 -21.18 16.97 -6.88
C TYR A 179 -20.56 16.74 -5.49
N GLN A 180 -19.22 16.70 -5.40
CA GLN A 180 -18.50 16.58 -4.14
C GLN A 180 -18.82 17.74 -3.18
N THR A 181 -18.94 18.96 -3.69
CA THR A 181 -19.38 20.14 -2.93
C THR A 181 -20.76 19.94 -2.31
N THR A 182 -21.68 19.35 -3.07
CA THR A 182 -23.03 19.05 -2.57
C THR A 182 -22.99 18.02 -1.45
N LEU A 183 -22.23 16.93 -1.61
CA LEU A 183 -22.07 15.91 -0.58
C LEU A 183 -21.46 16.48 0.71
N TYR A 184 -20.38 17.25 0.58
CA TYR A 184 -19.68 17.85 1.71
C TYR A 184 -20.55 18.85 2.47
N ASN A 185 -21.27 19.71 1.74
CA ASN A 185 -22.18 20.68 2.35
C ASN A 185 -23.35 19.98 3.04
N ASN A 186 -23.94 18.95 2.42
CA ASN A 186 -25.02 18.17 3.04
C ASN A 186 -24.56 17.51 4.35
N LYS A 187 -23.34 16.93 4.36
CA LYS A 187 -22.78 16.32 5.56
C LYS A 187 -22.48 17.35 6.65
N THR A 188 -21.95 18.51 6.28
CA THR A 188 -21.73 19.64 7.19
C THR A 188 -23.06 20.09 7.83
N GLN A 189 -24.12 20.24 7.02
CA GLN A 189 -25.44 20.62 7.51
C GLN A 189 -26.05 19.58 8.46
N GLN A 190 -25.79 18.28 8.26
CA GLN A 190 -26.22 17.26 9.22
C GLN A 190 -25.59 17.46 10.61
N TYR A 191 -24.32 17.87 10.70
CA TYR A 191 -23.67 18.15 11.98
C TYR A 191 -24.12 19.49 12.57
N LEU A 192 -24.33 20.52 11.75
CA LEU A 192 -24.94 21.77 12.22
C LEU A 192 -26.32 21.54 12.86
N ASN A 193 -27.15 20.69 12.24
CA ASN A 193 -28.45 20.30 12.79
C ASN A 193 -28.36 19.51 14.10
N GLN A 194 -27.20 18.92 14.42
CA GLN A 194 -26.92 18.27 15.70
C GLN A 194 -26.41 19.25 16.78
N GLY A 195 -26.25 20.53 16.44
CA GLY A 195 -25.84 21.59 17.37
C GLY A 195 -24.33 21.83 17.44
N TYR A 196 -23.55 21.29 16.51
CA TYR A 196 -22.13 21.64 16.37
C TYR A 196 -21.97 23.04 15.76
N ASP A 197 -20.91 23.76 16.13
CA ASP A 197 -20.53 24.99 15.42
C ASP A 197 -19.99 24.69 14.01
N GLU A 198 -19.93 25.71 13.16
CA GLU A 198 -19.51 25.60 11.75
C GLU A 198 -18.14 24.93 11.59
N ALA A 199 -17.15 25.31 12.40
CA ALA A 199 -15.80 24.78 12.29
C ALA A 199 -15.76 23.29 12.64
N THR A 200 -16.39 22.92 13.75
CA THR A 200 -16.50 21.52 14.20
C THR A 200 -17.33 20.68 13.22
N ALA A 201 -18.43 21.23 12.69
CA ALA A 201 -19.27 20.53 11.73
C ALA A 201 -18.53 20.23 10.41
N ARG A 202 -17.72 21.18 9.93
CA ARG A 202 -16.85 20.98 8.76
C ARG A 202 -15.75 19.97 9.02
N GLU A 203 -15.09 20.05 10.17
CA GLU A 203 -14.06 19.06 10.56
C GLU A 203 -14.65 17.63 10.64
N LEU A 204 -15.81 17.48 11.27
CA LEU A 204 -16.52 16.19 11.33
C LEU A 204 -17.00 15.73 9.95
N ALA A 205 -17.44 16.63 9.08
CA ALA A 205 -17.85 16.30 7.72
C ALA A 205 -16.66 15.84 6.88
N ALA A 206 -15.51 16.51 6.98
CA ALA A 206 -14.29 16.18 6.25
C ALA A 206 -13.76 14.77 6.59
N GLY A 207 -13.98 14.31 7.83
CA GLY A 207 -13.65 12.94 8.23
C GLY A 207 -14.59 11.85 7.70
N ILE A 208 -15.65 12.21 6.96
CA ILE A 208 -16.60 11.26 6.34
C ILE A 208 -16.70 11.46 4.82
N VAL A 209 -16.67 12.72 4.37
CA VAL A 209 -16.75 13.11 2.97
C VAL A 209 -15.62 14.09 2.73
N ASN A 210 -14.64 13.71 1.91
CA ASN A 210 -13.51 14.60 1.61
C ASN A 210 -14.01 15.94 1.04
N PRO A 211 -13.36 17.06 1.39
CA PRO A 211 -13.66 18.35 0.79
C PRO A 211 -13.57 18.31 -0.75
N PRO A 212 -14.26 19.24 -1.46
CA PRO A 212 -14.22 19.28 -2.93
C PRO A 212 -12.80 19.47 -3.45
N GLY A 213 -12.38 18.61 -4.38
CA GLY A 213 -11.00 18.59 -4.89
C GLY A 213 -10.04 17.71 -4.10
N TYR A 214 -10.44 17.16 -2.95
CA TYR A 214 -9.61 16.31 -2.08
C TYR A 214 -10.05 14.83 -2.13
N SER A 215 -10.93 14.46 -3.07
CA SER A 215 -11.35 13.08 -3.29
C SER A 215 -10.73 12.54 -4.57
N GLU A 216 -10.21 11.31 -4.55
CA GLU A 216 -9.70 10.65 -5.75
C GLU A 216 -10.78 10.44 -6.82
N HIS A 217 -12.06 10.35 -6.43
CA HIS A 217 -13.17 10.32 -7.39
C HIS A 217 -13.24 11.61 -8.22
N ASN A 218 -12.69 12.73 -7.74
CA ASN A 218 -12.61 13.97 -8.54
C ASN A 218 -11.65 13.82 -9.73
N CYS A 219 -10.68 12.92 -9.66
CA CYS A 219 -9.77 12.64 -10.76
C CYS A 219 -10.34 11.61 -11.74
N GLY A 220 -11.46 10.95 -11.45
CA GLY A 220 -12.00 9.88 -12.31
C GLY A 220 -11.14 8.62 -12.38
N LEU A 221 -10.18 8.47 -11.45
CA LEU A 221 -9.28 7.32 -11.36
C LEU A 221 -9.66 6.34 -10.24
N ALA A 222 -10.69 6.66 -9.44
CA ALA A 222 -11.15 5.81 -8.35
C ALA A 222 -12.52 5.22 -8.64
N ALA A 223 -12.69 3.94 -8.32
CA ALA A 223 -13.93 3.20 -8.41
C ALA A 223 -14.26 2.53 -7.08
N ASP A 224 -15.48 2.77 -6.59
CA ASP A 224 -16.07 2.00 -5.50
C ASP A 224 -16.74 0.76 -6.09
N LEU A 225 -16.23 -0.42 -5.73
CA LEU A 225 -16.62 -1.71 -6.27
C LEU A 225 -17.42 -2.51 -5.24
N ASN A 226 -18.41 -3.26 -5.73
CA ASN A 226 -19.20 -4.19 -4.95
C ASN A 226 -19.55 -5.42 -5.82
N CYS A 227 -20.43 -6.29 -5.33
CA CYS A 227 -20.85 -7.47 -6.08
C CYS A 227 -22.33 -7.81 -5.80
N PRO A 228 -22.96 -8.72 -6.56
CA PRO A 228 -24.35 -9.13 -6.33
C PRO A 228 -24.59 -9.68 -4.91
N ASP A 229 -23.59 -10.36 -4.33
CA ASP A 229 -23.69 -10.99 -3.02
C ASP A 229 -23.51 -9.99 -1.87
N PHE A 230 -22.96 -8.80 -2.15
CA PHE A 230 -22.72 -7.76 -1.17
C PHE A 230 -22.70 -6.39 -1.86
N THR A 231 -23.81 -5.66 -1.75
CA THR A 231 -24.00 -4.38 -2.46
C THR A 231 -23.59 -3.15 -1.64
N ASP A 232 -23.40 -3.31 -0.34
CA ASP A 232 -23.01 -2.22 0.56
C ASP A 232 -21.52 -1.88 0.38
N LEU A 233 -21.17 -0.60 0.58
CA LEU A 233 -19.79 -0.11 0.58
C LEU A 233 -19.28 -0.05 2.02
N ASP A 234 -19.14 -1.23 2.62
CA ASP A 234 -18.56 -1.39 3.96
C ASP A 234 -17.61 -2.58 4.02
N THR A 235 -16.98 -2.79 5.19
CA THR A 235 -15.92 -3.79 5.37
C THR A 235 -16.38 -5.22 5.06
N GLY A 236 -17.69 -5.49 5.06
CA GLY A 236 -18.25 -6.79 4.71
C GLY A 236 -17.87 -7.26 3.30
N PHE A 237 -17.60 -6.35 2.36
CA PHE A 237 -17.16 -6.69 1.00
C PHE A 237 -15.87 -7.54 1.00
N GLU A 238 -15.02 -7.40 2.02
CA GLU A 238 -13.78 -8.19 2.16
C GLU A 238 -14.01 -9.71 2.23
N ASN A 239 -15.22 -10.13 2.58
CA ASN A 239 -15.58 -11.55 2.74
C ASN A 239 -16.16 -12.18 1.47
N THR A 240 -16.16 -11.45 0.35
CA THR A 240 -16.75 -11.90 -0.92
C THR A 240 -15.71 -12.57 -1.81
N THR A 241 -16.18 -13.41 -2.73
CA THR A 241 -15.34 -13.97 -3.80
C THR A 241 -14.83 -12.88 -4.74
N ALA A 242 -15.62 -11.82 -4.96
CA ALA A 242 -15.23 -10.67 -5.76
C ALA A 242 -14.02 -9.94 -5.19
N PHE A 243 -14.00 -9.67 -3.87
CA PHE A 243 -12.86 -9.03 -3.23
C PHE A 243 -11.61 -9.92 -3.29
N ALA A 244 -11.74 -11.22 -3.01
CA ALA A 244 -10.62 -12.16 -3.11
C ALA A 244 -10.02 -12.16 -4.53
N TRP A 245 -10.86 -12.21 -5.57
CA TRP A 245 -10.43 -12.14 -6.97
C TRP A 245 -9.72 -10.81 -7.27
N LEU A 246 -10.28 -9.68 -6.81
CA LEU A 246 -9.65 -8.37 -7.01
C LEU A 246 -8.24 -8.30 -6.38
N CYS A 247 -8.05 -8.82 -5.18
CA CYS A 247 -6.74 -8.87 -4.54
C CYS A 247 -5.69 -9.65 -5.34
N GLU A 248 -6.10 -10.65 -6.12
CA GLU A 248 -5.20 -11.49 -6.92
C GLU A 248 -4.97 -10.93 -8.34
N HIS A 249 -5.95 -10.21 -8.91
CA HIS A 249 -5.99 -9.90 -10.34
C HIS A 249 -6.03 -8.42 -10.69
N ALA A 250 -6.51 -7.54 -9.81
CA ALA A 250 -6.77 -6.13 -10.15
C ALA A 250 -5.50 -5.38 -10.60
N GLU A 251 -4.34 -5.75 -10.06
CA GLU A 251 -3.03 -5.22 -10.46
C GLU A 251 -2.76 -5.33 -11.96
N GLN A 252 -3.14 -6.47 -12.56
CA GLN A 252 -2.91 -6.77 -13.98
C GLN A 252 -3.65 -5.79 -14.89
N TYR A 253 -4.73 -5.20 -14.36
CA TYR A 253 -5.55 -4.18 -15.01
C TYR A 253 -5.24 -2.77 -14.51
N GLY A 254 -4.18 -2.60 -13.72
CA GLY A 254 -3.71 -1.29 -13.24
C GLY A 254 -4.45 -0.73 -12.05
N PHE A 255 -5.20 -1.54 -11.32
CA PHE A 255 -5.89 -1.13 -10.09
C PHE A 255 -5.15 -1.60 -8.84
N ILE A 256 -5.07 -0.72 -7.85
CA ILE A 256 -4.58 -1.02 -6.51
C ILE A 256 -5.70 -0.90 -5.48
N LEU A 257 -5.64 -1.71 -4.42
CA LEU A 257 -6.45 -1.49 -3.22
C LEU A 257 -5.90 -0.25 -2.50
N ARG A 258 -6.60 0.88 -2.63
CA ARG A 258 -6.04 2.19 -2.26
C ARG A 258 -5.86 2.37 -0.75
N TYR A 259 -6.78 1.81 0.03
CA TYR A 259 -6.86 1.95 1.47
C TYR A 259 -6.84 0.55 2.11
N PRO A 260 -5.67 -0.08 2.24
CA PRO A 260 -5.53 -1.42 2.80
C PRO A 260 -5.70 -1.44 4.32
N LYS A 261 -5.95 -2.63 4.87
CA LYS A 261 -6.20 -2.84 6.29
C LYS A 261 -4.92 -2.73 7.11
N GLY A 262 -4.92 -1.89 8.15
CA GLY A 262 -3.84 -1.87 9.15
C GLY A 262 -3.63 -0.49 9.78
N GLU A 263 -3.27 -0.46 11.07
CA GLU A 263 -3.06 0.81 11.79
C GLU A 263 -1.93 1.65 11.18
N GLU A 264 -0.94 1.03 10.56
CA GLU A 264 0.18 1.72 9.89
C GLU A 264 -0.29 2.39 8.59
N ALA A 265 -1.02 1.67 7.73
CA ALA A 265 -1.63 2.22 6.52
C ALA A 265 -2.58 3.37 6.84
N GLU A 266 -3.53 3.17 7.77
CA GLU A 266 -4.50 4.19 8.16
C GLU A 266 -3.84 5.44 8.77
N ALA A 267 -2.68 5.30 9.42
CA ALA A 267 -1.95 6.42 9.98
C ALA A 267 -1.27 7.30 8.90
N VAL A 268 -1.05 6.75 7.71
CA VAL A 268 -0.45 7.46 6.57
C VAL A 268 -1.52 7.97 5.61
N THR A 269 -2.49 7.13 5.24
CA THR A 269 -3.57 7.49 4.31
C THR A 269 -4.57 8.46 4.95
N GLU A 270 -4.67 8.41 6.29
CA GLU A 270 -5.71 9.07 7.10
C GLU A 270 -7.14 8.65 6.76
N ILE A 271 -7.29 7.56 5.99
CA ILE A 271 -8.55 6.94 5.61
C ILE A 271 -8.58 5.53 6.20
N THR A 272 -9.69 5.18 6.84
CA THR A 272 -9.89 3.82 7.38
C THR A 272 -9.90 2.79 6.27
N TYR A 273 -9.67 1.52 6.59
CA TYR A 273 -9.77 0.43 5.60
C TYR A 273 -11.05 0.47 4.75
N GLU A 274 -10.89 0.49 3.41
CA GLU A 274 -11.99 0.51 2.43
C GLU A 274 -11.78 -0.59 1.36
N PRO A 275 -12.22 -1.84 1.60
CA PRO A 275 -12.08 -2.93 0.62
C PRO A 275 -12.78 -2.67 -0.71
N TRP A 276 -13.71 -1.72 -0.75
CA TRP A 276 -14.45 -1.35 -1.95
C TRP A 276 -13.72 -0.29 -2.81
N HIS A 277 -12.74 0.45 -2.29
CA HIS A 277 -12.13 1.58 -3.03
C HIS A 277 -10.87 1.16 -3.78
N TRP A 278 -10.96 1.14 -5.11
CA TRP A 278 -9.89 0.73 -6.01
C TRP A 278 -9.44 1.90 -6.89
N ARG A 279 -8.12 2.13 -6.94
CA ARG A 279 -7.50 3.26 -7.64
C ARG A 279 -6.76 2.78 -8.88
N TYR A 280 -7.08 3.34 -10.04
CA TYR A 280 -6.33 3.14 -11.28
C TYR A 280 -5.05 3.96 -11.28
N VAL A 281 -3.94 3.29 -11.55
CA VAL A 281 -2.60 3.86 -11.71
C VAL A 281 -1.90 3.36 -12.99
N GLY A 282 -2.53 2.45 -13.74
CA GLY A 282 -1.95 1.75 -14.88
C GLY A 282 -1.21 0.46 -14.46
N PRO A 283 -1.18 -0.59 -15.30
CA PRO A 283 -0.66 -1.92 -14.92
C PRO A 283 0.78 -1.90 -14.40
N GLU A 284 1.68 -1.17 -15.07
CA GLU A 284 3.10 -1.10 -14.69
C GLU A 284 3.30 -0.43 -13.32
N ASN A 285 2.58 0.65 -13.05
CA ASN A 285 2.66 1.35 -11.78
C ASN A 285 2.01 0.52 -10.66
N ALA A 286 0.87 -0.13 -10.92
CA ALA A 286 0.19 -0.99 -9.95
C ALA A 286 1.10 -2.12 -9.48
N ALA A 287 1.77 -2.80 -10.41
CA ALA A 287 2.73 -3.87 -10.09
C ALA A 287 3.86 -3.37 -9.20
N ARG A 288 4.46 -2.21 -9.51
CA ARG A 288 5.55 -1.64 -8.71
C ARG A 288 5.09 -1.20 -7.31
N ILE A 289 3.88 -0.64 -7.20
CA ILE A 289 3.32 -0.21 -5.92
C ILE A 289 3.06 -1.44 -5.04
N ASN A 290 2.38 -2.46 -5.58
CA ASN A 290 2.08 -3.67 -4.84
C ASN A 290 3.34 -4.45 -4.44
N GLU A 291 4.33 -4.57 -5.34
CA GLU A 291 5.62 -5.21 -5.04
C GLU A 291 6.37 -4.51 -3.91
N SER A 292 6.26 -3.17 -3.83
CA SER A 292 6.90 -2.40 -2.75
C SER A 292 6.27 -2.63 -1.37
N GLY A 293 5.01 -3.06 -1.32
CA GLY A 293 4.22 -3.17 -0.08
C GLY A 293 3.87 -1.84 0.59
N LEU A 294 4.14 -0.71 -0.06
CA LEU A 294 3.86 0.63 0.44
C LEU A 294 2.41 1.05 0.11
N VAL A 295 1.83 1.90 0.96
CA VAL A 295 0.64 2.66 0.55
C VAL A 295 1.03 3.75 -0.44
N PHE A 296 0.04 4.24 -1.20
CA PHE A 296 0.29 5.16 -2.30
C PHE A 296 1.04 6.44 -1.88
N GLU A 297 0.71 7.01 -0.72
CA GLU A 297 1.40 8.17 -0.14
C GLU A 297 2.89 7.92 0.09
N GLU A 298 3.24 6.79 0.71
CA GLU A 298 4.63 6.40 0.96
C GLU A 298 5.37 6.17 -0.35
N TYR A 299 4.72 5.50 -1.29
CA TYR A 299 5.28 5.24 -2.61
C TYR A 299 5.63 6.54 -3.35
N ILE A 300 4.70 7.50 -3.40
CA ILE A 300 4.92 8.82 -3.99
C ILE A 300 6.05 9.57 -3.26
N ALA A 301 6.10 9.51 -1.93
CA ALA A 301 7.16 10.14 -1.14
C ALA A 301 8.54 9.53 -1.43
N GLU A 302 8.65 8.21 -1.59
CA GLU A 302 9.90 7.56 -1.99
C GLU A 302 10.32 7.93 -3.42
N LEU A 303 9.37 8.00 -4.37
CA LEU A 303 9.67 8.50 -5.72
C LEU A 303 10.26 9.91 -5.69
N GLN A 304 9.67 10.82 -4.89
CA GLN A 304 10.16 12.20 -4.75
C GLN A 304 11.58 12.24 -4.17
N LYS A 305 11.87 11.42 -3.15
CA LYS A 305 13.21 11.32 -2.56
C LYS A 305 14.23 10.82 -3.57
N ILE A 306 13.90 9.80 -4.36
CA ILE A 306 14.79 9.23 -5.38
C ILE A 306 15.04 10.23 -6.51
N ALA A 307 13.99 10.91 -6.99
CA ALA A 307 14.10 11.92 -8.05
C ALA A 307 14.96 13.13 -7.62
N ALA A 308 14.89 13.52 -6.34
CA ALA A 308 15.65 14.64 -5.78
C ALA A 308 17.12 14.31 -5.43
N ALA A 309 17.56 13.05 -5.55
CA ALA A 309 18.91 12.63 -5.17
C ALA A 309 20.00 12.96 -6.22
N VAL A 310 19.70 13.78 -7.22
CA VAL A 310 20.60 14.18 -8.32
C VAL A 310 21.15 15.59 -8.13
#